data_AF-A0A9D1FU92-F1
#
_entry.id   AF-A0A9D1FU92-F1
#
_cell.length_a   1.000
_cell.length_b   1.000
_cell.length_c   1.000
_cell.angle_alpha   90.00
_cell.angle_beta   90.00
_cell.angle_gamma   90.00
#
_symmetry.space_group_name_H-M   'P 1'
#
loop_
_entity.id
_entity.type
_entity.pdbx_description
1 polymer ?
#
loop_
_entity_poly.entity_id
_entity_poly.type
_entity_poly.pdbx_seq_one_letter_code
_entity_poly.pdbx_strand_id
1 'polypeptide(L)'
;GNDYFEDKDAGDETFIFNLGDGNDVIYNRGGNDTIVFESSVSKENIAFFMDSSGDLFVDYGEDAGNDIIQIENQKSSSYAIESFKVTDESGKSYLLTSDDINKLIQDMSAYAADNGISINSAADVKENPDLMNLVANSWAA
;
A
#
# COMPACT_ATOMS: atom_id res chain seq x y z
N GLY A 1 12.57 9.60 -6.91
CA GLY A 1 12.56 10.74 -5.98
C GLY A 1 11.24 11.44 -6.15
N ASN A 2 10.71 12.14 -5.14
CA ASN A 2 9.29 12.52 -5.06
C ASN A 2 8.62 13.03 -6.36
N ASP A 3 7.65 12.25 -6.84
CA ASP A 3 6.91 12.44 -8.08
C ASP A 3 5.40 12.52 -7.85
N TYR A 4 4.69 13.08 -8.85
CA TYR A 4 3.22 13.08 -8.91
C TYR A 4 2.77 12.43 -10.21
N PHE A 5 2.02 11.33 -10.11
CA PHE A 5 1.46 10.59 -11.22
C PHE A 5 -0.05 10.85 -11.31
N GLU A 6 -0.51 11.27 -12.48
CA GLU A 6 -1.94 11.41 -12.77
C GLU A 6 -2.26 10.57 -14.00
N ASP A 7 -3.17 9.60 -13.83
CA ASP A 7 -3.82 8.96 -14.98
C ASP A 7 -4.80 9.97 -15.60
N LYS A 8 -4.71 10.13 -16.93
CA LYS A 8 -5.47 11.10 -17.70
C LYS A 8 -6.59 10.48 -18.52
N ASP A 9 -6.47 9.20 -18.86
CA ASP A 9 -7.27 8.57 -19.91
C ASP A 9 -8.07 7.36 -19.43
N ALA A 10 -8.06 7.04 -18.13
CA ALA A 10 -8.77 5.89 -17.54
C ALA A 10 -8.34 4.57 -18.20
N GLY A 11 -7.02 4.43 -18.38
CA GLY A 11 -6.39 3.28 -19.01
C GLY A 11 -6.26 2.12 -18.03
N ASP A 12 -5.50 1.10 -18.43
CA ASP A 12 -4.99 0.13 -17.44
C ASP A 12 -3.50 0.47 -17.26
N GLU A 13 -3.16 1.14 -16.16
CA GLU A 13 -1.81 1.59 -15.84
C GLU A 13 -1.04 0.58 -14.98
N THR A 14 0.28 0.61 -15.11
CA THR A 14 1.20 -0.12 -14.24
C THR A 14 2.22 0.86 -13.67
N PHE A 15 2.15 1.09 -12.36
CA PHE A 15 3.09 1.92 -11.62
C PHE A 15 4.15 1.01 -10.98
N ILE A 16 5.42 1.26 -11.28
CA ILE A 16 6.54 0.44 -10.82
C ILE A 16 7.31 1.24 -9.76
N PHE A 17 7.52 0.66 -8.59
CA PHE A 17 8.25 1.28 -7.49
C PHE A 17 9.41 0.41 -7.01
N ASN A 18 10.55 1.06 -6.80
CA ASN A 18 11.79 0.54 -6.25
C ASN A 18 12.22 1.33 -5.01
N LEU A 19 13.02 0.72 -4.14
CA LEU A 19 13.62 1.46 -3.01
C LEU A 19 14.41 2.68 -3.50
N GLY A 20 14.22 3.82 -2.84
CA GLY A 20 14.83 5.10 -3.20
C GLY A 20 14.05 5.93 -4.22
N ASP A 21 12.86 5.48 -4.64
CA ASP A 21 11.94 6.29 -5.45
C ASP A 21 11.31 7.43 -4.62
N GLY A 22 11.38 7.37 -3.29
CA GLY A 22 11.00 8.46 -2.40
C GLY A 22 9.49 8.51 -2.15
N ASN A 23 8.99 9.73 -1.94
CA ASN A 23 7.61 9.95 -1.52
C ASN A 23 6.77 10.48 -2.67
N ASP A 24 5.99 9.58 -3.26
CA ASP A 24 5.24 9.78 -4.49
C ASP A 24 3.75 9.87 -4.24
N VAL A 25 3.04 10.53 -5.14
CA VAL A 25 1.58 10.68 -5.10
C VAL A 25 0.98 10.16 -6.40
N ILE A 26 -0.11 9.40 -6.30
CA ILE A 26 -0.89 8.90 -7.41
C ILE A 26 -2.32 9.45 -7.33
N TYR A 27 -2.75 10.09 -8.41
CA TYR A 27 -4.14 10.42 -8.68
C TYR A 27 -4.62 9.59 -9.87
N ASN A 28 -5.28 8.46 -9.57
CA ASN A 28 -5.74 7.52 -10.60
C ASN A 28 -7.09 7.94 -11.20
N ARG A 29 -7.49 7.44 -12.38
CA ARG A 29 -8.83 7.72 -12.95
C ARG A 29 -9.55 6.47 -13.48
N GLY A 30 -9.54 5.40 -12.70
CA GLY A 30 -10.26 4.17 -13.01
C GLY A 30 -9.58 3.41 -14.13
N GLY A 31 -9.90 2.13 -14.26
CA GLY A 31 -9.02 1.22 -14.98
C GLY A 31 -8.94 -0.11 -14.25
N ASN A 32 -7.99 -0.95 -14.65
CA ASN A 32 -7.52 -2.08 -13.86
C ASN A 32 -6.03 -1.87 -13.54
N ASP A 33 -5.79 -0.92 -12.66
CA ASP A 33 -4.47 -0.39 -12.36
C ASP A 33 -3.72 -1.28 -11.38
N THR A 34 -2.40 -1.32 -11.57
CA THR A 34 -1.52 -2.16 -10.75
C THR A 34 -0.32 -1.39 -10.26
N ILE A 35 -0.09 -1.43 -8.94
CA ILE A 35 1.21 -1.08 -8.36
C ILE A 35 2.09 -2.34 -8.30
N VAL A 36 3.31 -2.25 -8.81
CA VAL A 36 4.29 -3.33 -8.82
C VAL A 36 5.52 -2.90 -8.01
N PHE A 37 5.74 -3.60 -6.90
CA PHE A 37 6.99 -3.58 -6.15
C PHE A 37 7.94 -4.62 -6.75
N GLU A 38 9.08 -4.15 -7.27
CA GLU A 38 10.11 -5.04 -7.82
C GLU A 38 10.95 -5.69 -6.70
N SER A 39 11.91 -6.54 -7.09
CA SER A 39 12.68 -7.39 -6.17
C SER A 39 13.51 -6.64 -5.13
N SER A 40 13.67 -5.32 -5.27
CA SER A 40 14.32 -4.48 -4.26
C SER A 40 13.46 -4.29 -3.01
N VAL A 41 12.14 -4.47 -3.11
CA VAL A 41 11.19 -4.23 -2.03
C VAL A 41 10.74 -5.55 -1.42
N SER A 42 11.05 -5.75 -0.13
CA SER A 42 10.54 -6.88 0.63
C SER A 42 9.09 -6.64 1.03
N LYS A 43 8.20 -7.60 0.80
CA LYS A 43 6.80 -7.55 1.26
C LYS A 43 6.66 -7.39 2.77
N GLU A 44 7.67 -7.82 3.53
CA GLU A 44 7.72 -7.69 4.99
C GLU A 44 7.97 -6.25 5.45
N ASN A 45 8.39 -5.36 4.54
CA ASN A 45 8.60 -3.94 4.80
C ASN A 45 7.43 -3.07 4.32
N ILE A 46 6.40 -3.65 3.69
CA ILE A 46 5.27 -2.89 3.17
C ILE A 46 4.23 -2.71 4.28
N ALA A 47 3.88 -1.47 4.58
CA ALA A 47 2.81 -1.12 5.51
C ALA A 47 1.71 -0.33 4.77
N PHE A 48 0.45 -0.60 5.13
CA PHE A 48 -0.72 0.05 4.56
C PHE A 48 -1.48 0.85 5.61
N PHE A 49 -1.91 2.06 5.26
CA PHE A 49 -2.75 2.88 6.12
C PHE A 49 -3.73 3.68 5.26
N MET A 50 -5.02 3.66 5.59
CA MET A 50 -6.02 4.52 4.95
C MET A 50 -6.48 5.59 5.93
N ASP A 51 -6.41 6.84 5.49
CA ASP A 51 -6.81 7.97 6.31
C ASP A 51 -8.34 8.19 6.31
N SER A 52 -8.80 9.21 7.05
CA SER A 52 -10.21 9.56 7.11
C SER A 52 -10.77 10.16 5.81
N SER A 53 -9.90 10.70 4.95
CA SER A 53 -10.23 11.22 3.61
C SER A 53 -10.57 10.09 2.65
N GLY A 54 -10.01 8.91 2.89
CA GLY A 54 -10.04 7.77 1.99
C GLY A 54 -8.80 7.66 1.10
N ASP A 55 -7.73 8.39 1.42
CA ASP A 55 -6.42 8.24 0.78
C ASP A 55 -5.70 7.03 1.38
N LEU A 56 -5.03 6.26 0.53
CA LEU A 56 -4.23 5.12 0.95
C LEU A 56 -2.75 5.50 0.93
N PHE A 57 -2.08 5.28 2.05
CA PHE A 57 -0.64 5.41 2.21
C PHE A 57 -0.01 4.03 2.22
N VAL A 58 0.99 3.83 1.37
CA VAL A 58 1.79 2.61 1.29
C VAL A 58 3.24 2.97 1.60
N ASP A 59 3.70 2.62 2.79
CA ASP A 59 5.10 2.82 3.18
C ASP A 59 5.87 1.54 2.89
N TYR A 60 6.71 1.58 1.86
CA TYR A 60 7.45 0.41 1.35
C TYR A 60 8.97 0.50 1.58
N GLY A 61 9.43 1.61 2.16
CA GLY A 61 10.84 1.82 2.49
C GLY A 61 11.34 0.90 3.59
N GLU A 62 12.66 0.70 3.68
CA GLU A 62 13.27 -0.06 4.79
C GLU A 62 13.05 0.63 6.14
N ASP A 63 13.24 1.95 6.16
CA ASP A 63 12.88 2.79 7.31
C ASP A 63 11.56 3.51 7.04
N ALA A 64 10.78 3.71 8.11
CA ALA A 64 9.49 4.38 8.02
C ALA A 64 9.63 5.81 7.45
N GLY A 65 8.78 6.13 6.48
CA GLY A 65 8.65 7.45 5.89
C GLY A 65 9.64 7.82 4.78
N ASN A 66 10.55 6.92 4.41
CA ASN A 66 11.56 7.17 3.38
C ASN A 66 11.04 6.96 1.95
N ASP A 67 10.22 5.92 1.76
CA ASP A 67 9.62 5.59 0.48
C ASP A 67 8.12 5.31 0.68
N ILE A 68 7.28 6.24 0.22
CA ILE A 68 5.84 6.24 0.45
C ILE A 68 5.10 6.48 -0.86
N ILE A 69 4.00 5.76 -1.07
CA ILE A 69 3.01 6.08 -2.10
C ILE A 69 1.76 6.60 -1.39
N GLN A 70 1.35 7.83 -1.69
CA GLN A 70 0.00 8.30 -1.38
C GLN A 70 -0.90 8.11 -2.61
N ILE A 71 -1.96 7.32 -2.47
CA ILE A 71 -2.97 7.12 -3.51
C ILE A 71 -4.21 7.91 -3.10
N GLU A 72 -4.48 8.98 -3.83
CA GLU A 72 -5.59 9.88 -3.53
C GLU A 72 -6.93 9.22 -3.84
N ASN A 73 -7.89 9.37 -2.93
CA ASN A 73 -9.26 8.88 -3.08
C ASN A 73 -9.39 7.36 -3.30
N GLN A 74 -8.44 6.54 -2.83
CA GLN A 74 -8.44 5.07 -2.98
C GLN A 74 -9.78 4.41 -2.57
N LYS A 75 -10.48 4.96 -1.57
CA LYS A 75 -11.78 4.44 -1.12
C LYS A 75 -12.90 4.55 -2.16
N SER A 76 -12.75 5.42 -3.16
CA SER A 76 -13.67 5.56 -4.28
C SER A 76 -13.23 4.66 -5.42
N SER A 77 -14.09 3.76 -5.86
CA SER A 77 -13.80 2.84 -6.97
C SER A 77 -13.53 3.53 -8.32
N SER A 78 -13.74 4.84 -8.44
CA SER A 78 -13.39 5.62 -9.64
C SER A 78 -11.95 6.14 -9.64
N TYR A 79 -11.25 6.03 -8.51
CA TYR A 79 -9.90 6.54 -8.29
C TYR A 79 -9.01 5.48 -7.60
N ALA A 80 -9.52 4.27 -7.38
CA ALA A 80 -8.79 3.21 -6.72
C ALA A 80 -7.70 2.66 -7.64
N ILE A 81 -6.62 2.16 -7.06
CA ILE A 81 -5.76 1.16 -7.69
C ILE A 81 -6.35 -0.22 -7.38
N GLU A 82 -6.56 -1.03 -8.40
CA GLU A 82 -7.24 -2.33 -8.28
C GLU A 82 -6.35 -3.40 -7.66
N SER A 83 -5.04 -3.35 -7.90
CA SER A 83 -4.14 -4.37 -7.38
C SER A 83 -2.71 -3.93 -7.05
N PHE A 84 -2.11 -4.66 -6.11
CA PHE A 84 -0.76 -4.47 -5.60
C PHE A 84 -0.01 -5.78 -5.72
N LYS A 85 1.11 -5.76 -6.43
CA LYS A 85 1.94 -6.93 -6.68
C LYS A 85 3.33 -6.72 -6.10
N VAL A 86 3.84 -7.73 -5.40
CA VAL A 86 5.24 -7.80 -4.95
C VAL A 86 5.85 -9.11 -5.40
N THR A 87 7.12 -9.08 -5.84
CA THR A 87 7.86 -10.28 -6.25
C THR A 87 9.09 -10.44 -5.37
N ASP A 88 9.19 -11.56 -4.68
CA ASP A 88 10.33 -11.84 -3.80
C ASP A 88 11.61 -12.21 -4.59
N GLU A 89 12.73 -12.32 -3.88
CA GLU A 89 14.04 -12.66 -4.46
C GLU A 89 14.05 -14.05 -5.14
N SER A 90 13.11 -14.94 -4.81
CA SER A 90 12.97 -16.25 -5.47
C SER A 90 12.20 -16.19 -6.78
N GLY A 91 11.61 -15.03 -7.10
CA GLY A 91 10.75 -14.82 -8.26
C GLY A 91 9.28 -15.19 -8.01
N LYS A 92 8.88 -15.44 -6.76
CA LYS A 92 7.49 -15.70 -6.41
C LYS A 92 6.75 -14.38 -6.27
N SER A 93 5.65 -14.24 -7.01
CA SER A 93 4.76 -13.08 -6.91
C SER A 93 3.62 -13.30 -5.93
N TYR A 94 3.28 -12.24 -5.22
CA TYR A 94 2.14 -12.12 -4.33
C TYR A 94 1.26 -10.97 -4.81
N LEU A 95 -0.06 -11.09 -4.66
CA LEU A 95 -1.04 -10.15 -5.18
C LEU A 95 -2.05 -9.82 -4.08
N LEU A 96 -2.33 -8.54 -3.91
CA LEU A 96 -3.46 -8.05 -3.13
C LEU A 96 -4.37 -7.24 -4.05
N THR A 97 -5.67 -7.42 -3.93
CA THR A 97 -6.67 -6.57 -4.55
C THR A 97 -7.03 -5.39 -3.63
N SER A 98 -7.69 -4.37 -4.18
CA SER A 98 -8.26 -3.28 -3.37
C SER A 98 -9.19 -3.81 -2.27
N ASP A 99 -9.93 -4.89 -2.52
CA ASP A 99 -10.78 -5.54 -1.52
C ASP A 99 -9.97 -6.20 -0.40
N ASP A 100 -8.85 -6.85 -0.72
CA ASP A 100 -7.94 -7.42 0.28
C ASP A 100 -7.31 -6.33 1.16
N ILE A 101 -6.92 -5.19 0.56
CA ILE A 101 -6.41 -4.03 1.29
C ILE A 101 -7.49 -3.45 2.21
N ASN A 102 -8.71 -3.28 1.72
CA ASN A 102 -9.84 -2.81 2.52
C ASN A 102 -10.12 -3.74 3.70
N LYS A 103 -10.01 -5.05 3.49
CA LYS A 103 -10.20 -6.05 4.55
C LYS A 103 -9.07 -6.01 5.57
N LEU A 104 -7.82 -5.92 5.11
CA LEU A 104 -6.64 -5.78 5.97
C LEU A 104 -6.74 -4.53 6.86
N ILE A 105 -7.12 -3.38 6.31
CA ILE A 105 -7.30 -2.14 7.08
C ILE A 105 -8.37 -2.30 8.16
N GLN A 106 -9.48 -2.97 7.86
CA GLN A 106 -10.53 -3.26 8.85
C GLN A 106 -10.02 -4.18 9.97
N ASP A 107 -9.27 -5.23 9.61
CA ASP A 107 -8.74 -6.20 10.57
C ASP A 107 -7.68 -5.55 11.47
N MET A 108 -6.79 -4.72 10.91
CA MET A 108 -5.83 -3.91 11.69
C MET A 108 -6.55 -2.93 12.63
N SER A 109 -7.61 -2.26 12.16
CA SER A 109 -8.39 -1.33 12.97
C SER A 109 -9.09 -2.03 14.15
N ALA A 110 -9.65 -3.21 13.92
CA ALA A 110 -10.28 -4.01 14.97
C ALA A 110 -9.25 -4.49 16.00
N TYR A 111 -8.11 -5.02 15.53
CA TYR A 111 -7.00 -5.42 16.39
C TYR A 111 -6.51 -4.25 17.25
N ALA A 112 -6.31 -3.07 16.64
CA ALA A 112 -5.85 -1.89 17.35
C ALA A 112 -6.83 -1.43 18.42
N ALA A 113 -8.14 -1.44 18.13
CA ALA A 113 -9.17 -1.09 19.10
C ALA A 113 -9.19 -2.03 20.31
N ASP A 114 -9.07 -3.34 20.08
CA ASP A 114 -9.05 -4.35 21.15
C ASP A 114 -7.79 -4.28 22.03
N ASN A 115 -6.69 -3.78 21.48
CA ASN A 115 -5.39 -3.71 22.17
C ASN A 115 -5.00 -2.29 22.61
N GLY A 116 -5.88 -1.29 22.43
CA GLY A 116 -5.60 0.10 22.80
C GLY A 116 -4.48 0.77 21.99
N ILE A 117 -4.25 0.30 20.76
CA ILE A 117 -3.26 0.85 19.83
C ILE A 117 -3.91 1.99 19.04
N SER A 118 -3.18 3.09 18.85
CA SER A 118 -3.59 4.19 17.96
C SER A 118 -2.86 4.05 16.63
N ILE A 119 -3.59 4.11 15.51
CA ILE A 119 -3.04 4.10 14.15
C ILE A 119 -3.41 5.42 13.48
N ASN A 120 -2.42 6.27 13.22
CA ASN A 120 -2.59 7.58 12.56
C ASN A 120 -1.76 7.71 11.28
N SER A 121 -0.91 6.73 10.98
CA SER A 121 -0.03 6.73 9.80
C SER A 121 0.41 5.32 9.42
N ALA A 122 0.97 5.16 8.22
CA ALA A 122 1.65 3.93 7.80
C ALA A 122 2.89 3.63 8.67
N ALA A 123 3.54 4.67 9.22
CA ALA A 123 4.65 4.51 10.15
C ALA A 123 4.21 3.84 11.46
N ASP A 124 3.04 4.22 12.02
CA ASP A 124 2.49 3.57 13.21
C ASP A 124 2.21 2.07 12.98
N VAL A 125 1.80 1.70 11.76
CA VAL A 125 1.65 0.31 11.35
C VAL A 125 3.01 -0.37 11.29
N LYS A 126 3.99 0.23 10.60
CA LYS A 126 5.34 -0.30 10.40
C LYS A 126 6.11 -0.51 11.70
N GLU A 127 5.97 0.40 12.66
CA GLU A 127 6.62 0.33 13.97
C GLU A 127 5.95 -0.66 14.94
N ASN A 128 4.78 -1.19 14.59
CA ASN A 128 4.04 -2.15 15.41
C ASN A 128 4.18 -3.59 14.84
N PRO A 129 4.93 -4.49 15.51
CA PRO A 129 5.15 -5.84 15.01
C PRO A 129 3.87 -6.67 14.82
N ASP A 130 2.86 -6.46 15.68
CA ASP A 130 1.62 -7.22 15.59
C ASP A 130 0.76 -6.78 14.39
N LEU A 131 0.75 -5.48 14.10
CA LEU A 131 0.11 -4.96 12.88
C LEU A 131 0.86 -5.40 11.63
N MET A 132 2.20 -5.33 11.62
CA MET A 132 3.00 -5.85 10.50
C MET A 132 2.80 -7.34 10.27
N ASN A 133 2.58 -8.14 11.32
CA ASN A 133 2.21 -9.55 11.16
C ASN A 133 0.86 -9.72 10.43
N LEU A 134 -0.12 -8.83 10.65
CA LEU A 134 -1.38 -8.86 9.90
C LEU A 134 -1.14 -8.55 8.41
N VAL A 135 -0.29 -7.55 8.12
CA VAL A 135 0.09 -7.21 6.74
C VAL A 135 0.86 -8.34 6.06
N ALA A 136 1.85 -8.93 6.74
CA ALA A 136 2.62 -10.05 6.21
C ALA A 136 1.74 -11.25 5.83
N ASN A 137 0.70 -11.52 6.63
CA ASN A 137 -0.26 -12.59 6.40
C ASN A 137 -1.23 -12.30 5.26
N SER A 138 -1.57 -11.03 4.97
CA SER A 138 -2.45 -10.73 3.84
C SER A 138 -1.81 -11.13 2.52
N TRP A 139 -0.48 -10.96 2.38
CA TRP A 139 0.26 -11.40 1.19
C TRP A 139 0.27 -12.91 0.99
N ALA A 140 -0.09 -13.72 1.99
CA ALA A 140 -0.02 -15.18 1.91
C ALA A 140 -1.33 -15.85 1.43
N ALA A 141 -2.39 -15.07 1.20
CA ALA A 141 -3.73 -15.54 0.86
C ALA A 141 -3.86 -16.08 -0.57
#